data_AF-A0A1D6PRZ0-F1
#
_entry.id   AF-A0A1D6PRZ0-F1
#
_cell.length_a   1.000
_cell.length_b   1.000
_cell.length_c   1.000
_cell.angle_alpha   90.00
_cell.angle_beta   90.00
_cell.angle_gamma   90.00
#
_symmetry.space_group_name_H-M   'P 1'
#
loop_
_entity.id
_entity.type
_entity.pdbx_description
1 polymer ?
#
loop_
_entity_poly.entity_id
_entity_poly.type
_entity_poly.pdbx_seq_one_letter_code
_entity_poly.pdbx_strand_id
1 'polypeptide(L)' 'MAACAAMFGKLQRSRRLDAVQSGCTALSIFKQGDLMVVANASNSWVVLGTASDDGVITPSSSSST' A
#
# COMPACT_ATOMS: atom_id res chain seq x y z
N MET A 1 8.30 -4.54 1.43
CA MET A 1 9.08 -3.56 2.21
C MET A 1 10.54 -3.44 1.77
N ALA A 2 11.30 -4.54 1.66
CA ALA A 2 12.74 -4.51 1.30
C ALA A 2 13.05 -3.76 -0.02
N ALA A 3 12.26 -3.99 -1.08
CA ALA A 3 12.45 -3.28 -2.35
C ALA A 3 12.17 -1.76 -2.24
N CYS A 4 11.15 -1.38 -1.47
CA CYS A 4 10.78 0.02 -1.24
C CYS A 4 11.87 0.73 -0.41
N ALA A 5 12.36 0.08 0.65
CA ALA A 5 13.48 0.58 1.46
C ALA A 5 14.79 0.65 0.66
N ALA A 6 15.06 -0.32 -0.22
CA ALA A 6 16.23 -0.30 -1.09
C ALA A 6 16.16 0.82 -2.14
N MET A 7 14.98 1.06 -2.71
CA MET A 7 14.74 2.19 -3.62
C MET A 7 14.90 3.52 -2.87
N PHE A 8 14.31 3.67 -1.69
CA PHE A 8 14.45 4.87 -0.86
C PHE A 8 15.91 5.12 -0.47
N GLY A 9 16.65 4.10 -0.06
CA GLY A 9 18.08 4.20 0.24
C GLY A 9 18.95 4.55 -0.97
N LYS A 10 18.53 4.20 -2.20
CA LYS A 10 19.20 4.64 -3.43
C LYS A 10 18.87 6.08 -3.79
N LEU A 11 17.61 6.51 -3.61
CA LEU A 11 17.17 7.89 -3.84
C LEU A 11 17.85 8.85 -2.84
N GLN A 12 17.91 8.47 -1.56
CA GLN A 12 18.54 9.25 -0.49
C GLN A 12 20.04 9.47 -0.72
N ARG A 13 20.73 8.53 -1.39
CA ARG A 13 22.17 8.65 -1.73
C ARG A 13 22.43 9.43 -3.01
N SER A 14 21.40 9.76 -3.79
CA SER A 14 21.57 10.47 -5.06
C SER A 14 21.54 11.99 -4.83
N ARG A 15 22.69 12.67 -4.92
CA ARG A 15 22.79 14.15 -4.78
C ARG A 15 22.02 14.95 -5.85
N ARG A 16 21.54 14.28 -6.90
CA ARG A 16 20.81 14.88 -8.04
C ARG A 16 19.30 14.84 -7.87
N LEU A 17 18.79 14.01 -6.95
CA LEU A 17 17.39 13.98 -6.58
C LEU A 17 17.34 14.52 -5.16
N ASP A 18 16.67 15.65 -4.95
CA ASP A 18 16.39 16.16 -3.62
C ASP A 18 15.33 15.27 -2.93
N ALA A 19 15.69 14.00 -2.73
CA ALA A 19 14.88 13.01 -2.04
C ALA A 19 14.86 13.26 -0.52
N VAL A 20 15.72 14.17 -0.03
CA VAL A 20 15.74 14.58 1.38
C VAL A 20 14.59 15.55 1.66
N GLN A 21 14.17 16.39 0.70
CA GLN A 21 13.01 17.29 0.86
C GLN A 21 11.76 16.85 0.09
N SER A 22 11.83 15.81 -0.74
CA SER A 22 10.66 15.26 -1.43
C SER A 22 9.90 14.26 -0.55
N GLY A 23 8.62 14.55 -0.27
CA GLY A 23 7.74 13.62 0.43
C GLY A 23 7.44 12.37 -0.38
N CYS A 24 7.20 11.24 0.29
CA CYS A 24 6.82 9.97 -0.35
C CYS A 24 5.44 9.53 0.15
N THR A 25 4.52 9.32 -0.78
CA THR A 25 3.26 8.60 -0.54
C THR A 25 3.44 7.16 -1.00
N ALA A 26 3.06 6.18 -0.17
CA ALA A 26 3.23 4.77 -0.50
C ALA A 26 2.06 3.91 0.02
N LEU A 27 1.53 3.04 -0.83
CA LEU A 27 0.56 2.01 -0.47
C LEU A 27 1.13 0.65 -0.87
N SER A 28 1.05 -0.34 0.01
CA SER A 28 1.45 -1.71 -0.30
C SER A 28 0.43 -2.72 0.20
N ILE A 29 0.24 -3.77 -0.60
CA ILE A 29 -0.68 -4.86 -0.33
C ILE A 29 0.14 -6.15 -0.29
N PHE A 30 -0.03 -6.93 0.76
CA PHE A 30 0.60 -8.24 0.93
C PHE A 30 -0.47 -9.30 1.19
N LYS A 31 -0.43 -10.42 0.46
CA LYS A 31 -1.33 -11.56 0.63
C LYS A 31 -0.53 -12.80 1.02
N GLN A 32 -0.93 -13.45 2.10
CA GLN A 32 -0.41 -14.75 2.51
C GLN A 32 -1.56 -15.64 2.96
N GLY A 33 -1.87 -16.68 2.17
CA GLY A 33 -3.07 -17.49 2.41
C GLY A 33 -4.32 -16.60 2.40
N ASP A 34 -5.12 -16.69 3.46
CA ASP A 34 -6.34 -15.89 3.65
C ASP A 34 -6.06 -14.54 4.34
N LEU A 35 -4.82 -14.30 4.76
CA LEU A 35 -4.42 -13.02 5.33
C LEU A 35 -4.05 -12.03 4.23
N MET A 36 -4.72 -10.87 4.24
CA MET A 36 -4.37 -9.71 3.42
C MET A 36 -4.01 -8.55 4.33
N VAL A 37 -2.82 -7.96 4.13
CA VAL A 37 -2.31 -6.82 4.88
C VAL A 37 -2.18 -5.63 3.95
N VAL A 38 -2.73 -4.49 4.37
CA VAL A 38 -2.59 -3.20 3.69
C VAL A 38 -1.73 -2.30 4.58
N ALA A 39 -0.62 -1.79 4.03
CA ALA A 39 0.18 -0.75 4.67
C ALA A 39 0.10 0.52 3.83
N ASN A 40 -0.45 1.58 4.40
CA ASN A 40 -0.61 2.88 3.78
C ASN A 40 0.23 3.93 4.51
N ALA A 41 1.03 4.68 3.75
CA ALA A 41 1.78 5.85 4.20
C ALA A 41 1.27 7.06 3.42
N SER A 42 0.58 7.96 4.13
CA SER A 42 -0.08 9.18 3.62
C SER A 42 -1.49 8.93 3.05
N ASN A 43 -1.89 9.72 2.05
CA ASN A 43 -3.27 9.90 1.58
C ASN A 43 -3.67 8.95 0.43
N SER A 44 -2.98 7.82 0.24
CA SER A 44 -3.47 6.81 -0.70
C SER A 44 -4.71 6.12 -0.15
N TRP A 45 -5.58 5.65 -1.05
CA TRP A 45 -6.79 4.92 -0.70
C TRP A 45 -6.78 3.53 -1.31
N VAL A 46 -7.39 2.58 -0.59
CA VAL A 46 -7.66 1.23 -1.10
C VAL A 46 -9.11 0.88 -0.77
N VAL A 47 -9.76 0.18 -1.69
CA VAL A 47 -11.12 -0.34 -1.51
C VAL A 47 -11.05 -1.85 -1.73
N LEU A 48 -11.57 -2.62 -0.78
CA LEU A 48 -11.70 -4.07 -0.92
C LEU A 48 -13.08 -4.38 -1.49
N GLY A 49 -13.12 -5.18 -2.55
CA GLY A 49 -14.35 -5.74 -3.10
C GLY A 49 -14.43 -7.23 -2.79
N THR A 50 -15.60 -7.69 -2.35
CA THR A 50 -15.92 -9.10 -2.12
C THR A 50 -16.92 -9.59 -3.15
N ALA A 51 -16.61 -10.71 -3.79
CA ALA A 51 -17.51 -11.41 -4.70
C ALA A 51 -18.40 -12.38 -3.93
N SER A 52 -19.70 -12.35 -4.20
CA SER A 52 -20.65 -13.39 -3.79
C SER A 52 -20.76 -14.48 -4.87
N ASP A 53 -21.35 -15.63 -4.53
CA ASP A 53 -21.51 -16.79 -5.45
C ASP A 53 -22.36 -16.46 -6.68
N ASP A 54 -23.23 -15.44 -6.58
CA ASP A 54 -24.00 -14.88 -7.69
C ASP A 54 -23.19 -13.94 -8.60
N GLY A 55 -21.88 -13.78 -8.33
CA GLY A 55 -20.96 -12.95 -9.07
C GLY A 55 -21.04 -11.45 -8.75
N VAL A 56 -21.90 -11.05 -7.80
CA VAL A 56 -22.02 -9.65 -7.40
C VAL A 56 -20.79 -9.24 -6.59
N ILE A 57 -20.12 -8.17 -7.01
CA ILE A 57 -19.02 -7.54 -6.27
C ILE A 57 -19.56 -6.40 -5.42
N THR A 58 -19.37 -6.47 -4.11
CA THR A 58 -19.74 -5.39 -3.18
C THR A 58 -18.53 -4.87 -2.43
N PRO A 59 -18.44 -3.55 -2.14
CA PRO A 59 -17.37 -3.02 -1.31
C PRO A 59 -17.49 -3.58 0.11
N SER A 60 -16.38 -4.10 0.62
CA SER A 60 -16.31 -4.62 1.98
C SER A 60 -16.29 -3.46 2.97
N SER A 61 -17.15 -3.54 3.97
CA SER A 61 -17.20 -2.58 5.07
C SER A 61 -16.42 -3.14 6.25
N SER A 62 -15.45 -2.37 6.75
CA SER A 62 -14.74 -2.71 7.99
C SER A 62 -15.64 -2.38 9.19
N SER A 63 -15.83 -3.34 10.09
CA SER A 63 -16.49 -3.12 11.37
C SER A 63 -15.44 -2.86 12.45
N SER A 64 -15.55 -1.78 13.20
CA SER A 64 -14.72 -1.50 14.37
C SER A 64 -15.44 -1.99 15.63
N THR A 65 -14.87 -2.96 16.34
CA THR A 65 -15.26 -3.34 17.71
C THR A 65 -14.52 -2.52 18.74
#